data_AF-A0A6J5Y883-F1
#
_entry.id   AF-A0A6J5Y883-F1
#
_cell.length_a   1.000
_cell.length_b   1.000
_cell.length_c   1.000
_cell.angle_alpha   90.00
_cell.angle_beta   90.00
_cell.angle_gamma   90.00
#
_symmetry.space_group_name_H-M   'P 1'
#
loop_
_entity.id
_entity.type
_entity.pdbx_description
1 polymer ?
#
loop_
_entity_poly.entity_id
_entity_poly.type
_entity_poly.pdbx_seq_one_letter_code
_entity_poly.pdbx_strand_id
1 'polypeptide(L)'
;MQIHGAATEATTLQLRVYNGDLKYYGNNAVASNIYDKWLRLNVIHNVGAGKVTIFIDGKQKLVVNGHGRANFYFKYGFYGALSASTNYMESRWEEVKLFKK
;
A
#
# COMPACT_ATOMS: atom_id res chain seq x y z
N MET A 1 3.34 -2.67 0.80
CA MET A 1 2.74 -2.52 -0.55
C MET A 1 2.93 -1.09 -1.04
N GLN A 2 3.33 -0.89 -2.30
CA GLN A 2 3.54 0.41 -2.92
C GLN A 2 3.04 0.43 -4.37
N ILE A 3 2.70 1.63 -4.85
CA ILE A 3 2.68 1.96 -6.28
C ILE A 3 3.78 2.99 -6.49
N HIS A 4 4.82 2.60 -7.22
CA HIS A 4 5.90 3.51 -7.58
C HIS A 4 5.58 4.21 -8.90
N GLY A 5 6.07 5.45 -9.05
CA GLY A 5 5.73 6.35 -10.14
C GLY A 5 4.76 7.44 -9.67
N ALA A 6 5.11 8.69 -9.95
CA ALA A 6 4.32 9.90 -9.76
C ALA A 6 4.98 11.04 -10.56
N ALA A 7 4.32 12.19 -10.68
CA ALA A 7 4.81 13.33 -11.45
C ALA A 7 5.92 14.09 -10.72
N THR A 8 5.80 14.27 -9.40
CA THR A 8 6.72 15.09 -8.59
C THR A 8 7.43 14.33 -7.49
N GLU A 9 6.80 13.32 -6.89
CA GLU A 9 7.44 12.40 -5.95
C GLU A 9 7.76 11.04 -6.57
N ALA A 10 8.33 10.13 -5.76
CA ALA A 10 8.70 8.80 -6.22
C ALA A 10 7.51 7.81 -6.26
N THR A 11 6.46 8.04 -5.48
CA THR A 11 5.40 7.03 -5.26
C THR A 11 4.02 7.66 -5.30
N THR A 12 3.07 6.94 -5.90
CA THR A 12 1.63 7.23 -5.86
C THR A 12 0.97 6.63 -4.61
N LEU A 13 1.48 5.51 -4.11
CA LEU A 13 0.96 4.85 -2.90
C LEU A 13 2.10 4.25 -2.08
N GLN A 14 2.04 4.43 -0.76
CA GLN A 14 2.74 3.59 0.19
C GLN A 14 1.80 3.15 1.31
N LEU A 15 1.73 1.85 1.55
CA LEU A 15 1.12 1.27 2.75
C LEU A 15 2.23 0.81 3.70
N ARG A 16 2.19 1.33 4.92
CA ARG A 16 3.20 1.10 5.97
C ARG A 16 2.52 0.67 7.25
N VAL A 17 3.20 -0.15 8.05
CA VAL A 17 2.71 -0.57 9.37
C VAL A 17 3.32 0.33 10.44
N TYR A 18 2.48 0.93 11.29
CA TYR A 18 2.87 1.73 12.44
C TYR A 18 2.13 1.26 13.67
N ASN A 19 2.83 0.76 14.68
CA ASN A 19 2.25 0.30 15.95
C ASN A 19 1.06 -0.68 15.75
N GLY A 20 1.19 -1.60 14.80
CA GLY A 20 0.15 -2.57 14.46
C GLY A 20 -0.94 -2.07 13.49
N ASP A 21 -0.95 -0.80 13.12
CA ASP A 21 -1.91 -0.26 12.15
C ASP A 21 -1.31 -0.21 10.74
N LEU A 22 -2.07 -0.66 9.74
CA LEU A 22 -1.75 -0.44 8.33
C LEU A 22 -2.21 0.96 7.93
N LYS A 23 -1.28 1.82 7.52
CA LYS A 23 -1.54 3.23 7.20
C LYS A 23 -1.14 3.61 5.77
N TYR A 24 -1.91 4.53 5.19
CA TYR A 24 -1.53 5.26 3.99
C TYR A 24 -0.43 6.29 4.32
N TYR A 25 0.80 6.02 3.84
CA TYR A 25 2.08 6.69 4.12
C TYR A 25 2.51 6.74 5.60
N GLY A 26 1.59 7.10 6.49
CA GLY A 26 1.75 7.29 7.93
C GLY A 26 0.53 7.99 8.55
N ASN A 27 -0.44 8.40 7.72
CA ASN A 27 -1.56 9.25 8.13
C ASN A 27 -2.79 8.38 8.41
N ASN A 28 -3.58 8.09 7.38
CA ASN A 28 -4.86 7.39 7.50
C ASN A 28 -4.67 5.90 7.76
N ALA A 29 -5.19 5.39 8.87
CA ALA A 29 -5.28 3.95 9.11
C ALA A 29 -6.37 3.34 8.22
N VAL A 30 -6.01 2.25 7.53
CA VAL A 30 -6.95 1.46 6.70
C VAL A 30 -7.27 0.11 7.33
N ALA A 31 -6.43 -0.35 8.25
CA ALA A 31 -6.66 -1.50 9.12
C ALA A 31 -5.89 -1.29 10.43
N SER A 32 -6.37 -1.89 11.51
CA SER A 32 -5.76 -1.77 12.83
C SER A 32 -5.46 -3.14 13.44
N ASN A 33 -4.45 -3.18 14.33
CA ASN A 33 -4.04 -4.39 15.05
C ASN A 33 -3.81 -5.60 14.12
N ILE A 34 -2.95 -5.44 13.11
CA ILE A 34 -2.74 -6.40 12.02
C ILE A 34 -1.60 -7.40 12.28
N TYR A 35 -0.83 -7.24 13.36
CA TYR A 35 0.26 -8.18 13.66
C TYR A 35 -0.27 -9.60 13.85
N ASP A 36 0.50 -10.58 13.37
CA ASP A 36 0.20 -12.01 13.46
C ASP A 36 -1.16 -12.42 12.90
N LYS A 37 -1.69 -11.65 11.95
CA LYS A 37 -2.99 -11.90 11.32
C LYS A 37 -2.88 -11.81 9.80
N TRP A 38 -3.69 -12.65 9.15
CA TRP A 38 -3.96 -12.52 7.73
C TRP A 38 -5.03 -11.46 7.50
N LEU A 39 -4.82 -10.66 6.47
CA LEU A 39 -5.82 -9.76 5.90
C LEU A 39 -5.72 -9.83 4.38
N ARG A 40 -6.85 -9.65 3.69
CA ARG A 40 -6.84 -9.55 2.24
C ARG A 40 -6.70 -8.09 1.82
N LEU A 41 -5.57 -7.75 1.20
CA LEU A 41 -5.31 -6.44 0.63
C LEU A 41 -5.61 -6.43 -0.87
N ASN A 42 -6.49 -5.53 -1.31
CA ASN A 42 -6.64 -5.20 -2.73
C ASN A 42 -6.39 -3.70 -2.93
N VAL A 43 -5.64 -3.37 -3.99
CA VAL A 43 -5.38 -2.00 -4.40
C VAL A 43 -5.74 -1.86 -5.87
N ILE A 44 -6.58 -0.88 -6.19
CA ILE A 44 -6.94 -0.54 -7.57
C ILE A 44 -6.35 0.82 -7.90
N HIS A 45 -5.49 0.87 -8.92
CA HIS A 45 -5.00 2.12 -9.49
C HIS A 45 -5.73 2.42 -10.79
N ASN A 46 -6.74 3.30 -10.73
CA ASN A 46 -7.41 3.81 -11.92
C ASN A 46 -6.62 5.03 -12.44
N VAL A 47 -5.67 4.78 -13.34
CA VAL A 47 -4.81 5.81 -13.92
C VAL A 47 -5.62 6.87 -14.68
N GLY A 48 -6.65 6.45 -15.42
CA GLY A 48 -7.49 7.36 -16.21
C GLY A 48 -8.29 8.34 -15.33
N ALA A 49 -8.81 7.87 -14.20
CA ALA A 49 -9.48 8.72 -13.22
C ALA A 49 -8.53 9.43 -12.25
N GLY A 50 -7.23 9.10 -12.28
CA GLY A 50 -6.25 9.59 -11.31
C GLY A 50 -6.60 9.20 -9.87
N LYS A 51 -7.10 7.98 -9.64
CA LYS A 51 -7.54 7.51 -8.31
C LYS A 51 -6.87 6.21 -7.90
N VAL A 52 -6.57 6.09 -6.61
CA VAL A 52 -6.18 4.85 -5.95
C VAL A 52 -7.23 4.49 -4.93
N THR A 53 -7.72 3.25 -4.96
CA THR A 53 -8.66 2.72 -3.98
C THR A 53 -8.05 1.53 -3.25
N ILE A 54 -8.16 1.55 -1.92
CA ILE A 54 -7.60 0.54 -1.02
C ILE A 54 -8.75 -0.21 -0.37
N PHE A 55 -8.68 -1.54 -0.43
CA PHE A 55 -9.62 -2.45 0.20
C PHE A 55 -8.90 -3.35 1.18
N ILE A 56 -9.56 -3.60 2.31
CA ILE A 56 -9.13 -4.58 3.31
C ILE A 56 -10.30 -5.52 3.54
N ASP A 57 -10.05 -6.82 3.38
CA ASP A 57 -11.05 -7.89 3.50
C ASP A 57 -12.29 -7.67 2.61
N GLY A 58 -12.04 -7.15 1.39
CA GLY A 58 -13.08 -6.83 0.42
C GLY A 58 -13.88 -5.55 0.71
N LYS A 59 -13.64 -4.86 1.82
CA LYS A 59 -14.30 -3.58 2.15
C LYS A 59 -13.46 -2.41 1.69
N GLN A 60 -14.07 -1.44 1.01
CA GLN A 60 -13.40 -0.18 0.64
C GLN A 60 -13.04 0.59 1.91
N LYS A 61 -11.76 0.92 2.07
CA LYS A 61 -11.25 1.65 3.24
C LYS A 61 -10.88 3.08 2.92
N LEU A 62 -10.31 3.32 1.75
CA LEU A 62 -9.80 4.63 1.40
C LEU A 62 -9.77 4.81 -0.12
N VAL A 63 -10.15 6.01 -0.58
CA VAL A 63 -9.97 6.48 -1.95
C VAL A 63 -9.12 7.75 -1.88
N VAL A 64 -8.02 7.78 -2.63
CA VAL A 64 -7.13 8.96 -2.72
C VAL A 64 -6.86 9.32 -4.17
N ASN A 65 -6.40 10.54 -4.39
CA ASN A 65 -5.86 10.94 -5.68
C ASN A 65 -4.54 10.22 -5.94
N GLY A 66 -4.31 9.84 -7.19
CA GLY A 66 -2.97 9.52 -7.67
C GLY A 66 -2.13 10.78 -7.78
N HIS A 67 -0.82 10.62 -7.89
CA HIS A 67 0.12 11.73 -7.86
C HIS A 67 0.59 12.14 -9.28
N GLY A 68 -0.35 12.26 -10.22
CA GLY A 68 -0.07 12.66 -11.60
C GLY A 68 0.44 11.53 -12.50
N ARG A 69 0.78 11.86 -13.76
CA ARG A 69 1.15 10.89 -14.81
C ARG A 69 2.59 10.41 -14.64
N ALA A 70 2.80 9.11 -14.71
CA ALA A 70 4.12 8.48 -14.70
C ALA A 70 4.07 7.05 -15.28
N ASN A 71 5.23 6.38 -15.32
CA ASN A 71 5.28 4.94 -15.46
C ASN A 71 5.05 4.31 -14.09
N PHE A 72 4.03 3.46 -13.98
CA PHE A 72 3.63 2.86 -12.71
C PHE A 72 3.97 1.39 -12.64
N TYR A 73 4.39 0.96 -11.45
CA TYR A 73 4.52 -0.46 -11.13
C TYR A 73 4.22 -0.70 -9.66
N PHE A 74 3.66 -1.87 -9.39
CA PHE A 74 3.34 -2.31 -8.04
C PHE A 74 4.57 -2.95 -7.39
N LYS A 75 4.71 -2.75 -6.08
CA LYS A 75 5.69 -3.45 -5.24
C LYS A 75 5.00 -3.99 -4.00
N TYR A 76 5.25 -5.22 -3.63
CA TYR A 76 4.79 -5.82 -2.38
C TYR A 76 5.97 -6.41 -1.59
N GLY A 77 5.72 -6.86 -0.37
CA GLY A 77 6.77 -7.27 0.55
C GLY A 77 7.09 -6.21 1.60
N PHE A 78 8.27 -6.38 2.19
CA PHE A 78 8.77 -5.56 3.27
C PHE A 78 9.70 -4.46 2.75
N TYR A 79 9.54 -3.23 3.25
CA TYR A 79 10.43 -2.10 2.98
C TYR A 79 10.73 -1.39 4.29
N GLY A 80 11.99 -1.49 4.74
CA GLY A 80 12.43 -0.95 6.03
C GLY A 80 12.18 0.55 6.14
N ALA A 81 11.79 0.99 7.34
CA ALA A 81 11.70 2.40 7.64
C ALA A 81 13.11 3.02 7.68
N LEU A 82 13.24 4.27 7.21
CA LEU A 82 14.53 4.99 7.18
C LEU A 82 15.13 5.19 8.58
N SER A 83 14.32 5.14 9.64
CA SER A 83 14.75 5.19 11.03
C SER A 83 14.02 4.14 11.86
N ALA A 84 14.66 3.65 12.93
CA ALA A 84 14.12 2.65 13.86
C ALA A 84 13.74 1.29 13.25
N SER A 85 14.31 0.93 12.10
CA SER A 85 14.24 -0.44 11.57
C SER A 85 14.92 -1.41 12.54
N THR A 86 14.26 -2.53 12.84
CA THR A 86 14.81 -3.60 13.67
C THR A 86 15.47 -4.66 12.78
N ASN A 87 16.34 -5.48 13.35
CA ASN A 87 16.96 -6.59 12.59
C ASN A 87 15.96 -7.72 12.24
N TYR A 88 14.71 -7.62 12.70
CA TYR A 88 13.71 -8.69 12.60
C TYR A 88 12.38 -8.13 12.10
N MET A 89 12.34 -7.78 10.83
CA MET A 89 11.13 -7.29 10.19
C MET A 89 10.70 -8.26 9.10
N GLU A 90 9.50 -8.82 9.27
CA GLU A 90 8.96 -9.84 8.39
C GLU A 90 7.57 -9.43 7.89
N SER A 91 7.27 -9.79 6.65
CA SER A 91 5.91 -9.77 6.12
C SER A 91 5.69 -11.03 5.30
N ARG A 92 4.59 -11.74 5.54
CA ARG A 92 4.19 -12.92 4.78
C ARG A 92 3.09 -12.57 3.79
N TRP A 93 3.17 -13.15 2.60
CA TRP A 93 2.26 -12.88 1.50
C TRP A 93 1.93 -14.21 0.82
N GLU A 94 0.64 -14.44 0.57
CA GLU A 94 0.15 -15.58 -0.18
C GLU A 94 -0.91 -15.12 -1.20
N GLU A 95 -1.16 -15.96 -2.20
CA GLU A 95 -2.17 -15.71 -3.25
C GLU A 95 -2.03 -14.37 -3.99
N VAL A 96 -0.79 -13.90 -4.17
CA VAL A 96 -0.51 -12.61 -4.82
C VAL A 96 -0.87 -12.68 -6.31
N LYS A 97 -1.81 -11.84 -6.72
CA LYS A 97 -2.28 -11.71 -8.11
C LYS A 97 -2.19 -10.27 -8.58
N LEU A 98 -1.72 -10.08 -9.81
CA LEU A 98 -1.68 -8.78 -10.47
C LEU A 98 -2.54 -8.84 -11.73
N PHE A 99 -3.48 -7.91 -11.84
CA PHE A 99 -4.35 -7.77 -12.99
C PHE A 99 -4.07 -6.44 -13.69
N LYS A 100 -4.03 -6.47 -15.02
CA LYS A 100 -3.95 -5.28 -15.86
C LYS A 100 -5.15 -5.31 -16.81
N LYS A 101 -5.85 -4.20 -16.91
CA LYS A 101 -6.91 -3.99 -17.91
C LYS A 101 -6.34 -3.16 -19.06
#